data_AF-A0A6A6J224-F1
#
_entry.id   AF-A0A6A6J224-F1
#
_cell.length_a   1.000
_cell.length_b   1.000
_cell.length_c   1.000
_cell.angle_alpha   90.00
_cell.angle_beta   90.00
_cell.angle_gamma   90.00
#
_symmetry.space_group_name_H-M   'P 1'
#
loop_
_entity.id
_entity.type
_entity.pdbx_description
1 polymer ?
#
loop_
_entity_poly.entity_id
_entity_poly.type
_entity_poly.pdbx_seq_one_letter_code
_entity_poly.pdbx_strand_id
1 'polypeptide(L)'
;MADFVEQKLVAKVPPPAFSDIAKASNDLINKDFYHAAAAALEVKLKAPNGVNFTAKGTSAHDGPVTSSLEGKKALSNGISITQSWNTANLLATKVELNDTFANGLKAEVLSNFNPAAGNKGQKLNLYFKQPNFHTRVFADLQASGAVSAIADAVLSHEGFLVGGEVGYDVQKAAVTKYSAAVGYTTPAYNAAITATNSLSVFSAAYYQKVNSAVEAGARATWDSKQGNTVGLELAAKYKIDPASFAKAKINNLGIASLAYNTKVNSGLTFGVGGSFDTQKLNEAGHKLGTSFTFEG
;
A
#
# COMPACT_ATOMS: atom_id res chain seq x y z
N MET A 1 -36.40 -32.18 20.52
CA MET A 1 -35.16 -32.18 19.72
C MET A 1 -34.95 -30.75 19.27
N ALA A 2 -34.08 -30.02 19.96
CA ALA A 2 -33.73 -28.64 19.62
C ALA A 2 -32.44 -28.69 18.80
N ASP A 3 -32.53 -28.36 17.51
CA ASP A 3 -31.37 -28.18 16.65
C ASP A 3 -30.64 -26.92 17.09
N PHE A 4 -29.62 -27.09 17.93
CA PHE A 4 -28.56 -26.11 18.08
C PHE A 4 -27.73 -26.14 16.80
N VAL A 5 -28.13 -25.33 15.81
CA VAL A 5 -27.20 -24.89 14.77
C VAL A 5 -26.11 -24.12 15.50
N GLU A 6 -24.97 -24.77 15.70
CA GLU A 6 -23.74 -24.18 16.17
C GLU A 6 -23.34 -23.11 15.14
N GLN A 7 -23.86 -21.89 15.33
CA GLN A 7 -23.51 -20.71 14.56
C GLN A 7 -22.02 -20.49 14.86
N LYS A 8 -21.15 -21.05 14.01
CA LYS A 8 -19.71 -20.80 14.05
C LYS A 8 -19.54 -19.30 14.14
N LEU A 9 -19.15 -18.83 15.32
CA LEU A 9 -18.76 -17.45 15.56
C LEU A 9 -17.61 -17.18 14.59
N VAL A 10 -17.94 -16.58 13.43
CA VAL A 10 -16.93 -16.04 12.53
C VAL A 10 -16.19 -15.02 13.37
N ALA A 11 -14.91 -15.27 13.65
CA ALA A 11 -14.08 -14.36 14.41
C ALA A 11 -14.26 -12.96 13.80
N LYS A 12 -14.81 -12.02 14.57
CA LYS A 12 -15.07 -10.66 14.07
C LYS A 12 -13.74 -9.93 13.97
N VAL A 13 -13.02 -10.16 12.89
CA VAL A 13 -11.78 -9.45 12.57
C VAL A 13 -12.14 -8.03 12.12
N PRO A 14 -11.37 -7.00 12.50
CA PRO A 14 -11.57 -5.66 11.97
C PRO A 14 -11.47 -5.66 10.44
N PRO A 15 -12.33 -4.91 9.74
CA PRO A 15 -12.23 -4.78 8.30
C PRO A 15 -10.90 -4.13 7.86
N PRO A 16 -10.52 -4.30 6.58
CA PRO A 16 -9.41 -3.54 6.01
C PRO A 16 -9.65 -2.03 6.14
N ALA A 17 -8.59 -1.24 6.03
CA ALA A 17 -8.75 0.20 5.89
C ALA A 17 -9.46 0.54 4.57
N PHE A 18 -10.01 1.75 4.45
CA PHE A 18 -10.66 2.21 3.21
C PHE A 18 -9.76 2.03 1.98
N SER A 19 -8.49 2.44 2.09
CA SER A 19 -7.49 2.31 1.03
C SER A 19 -7.18 0.85 0.64
N ASP A 20 -7.55 -0.11 1.48
CA ASP A 20 -7.21 -1.52 1.34
C ASP A 20 -8.39 -2.40 0.87
N ILE A 21 -9.57 -1.83 0.62
CA ILE A 21 -10.76 -2.58 0.15
C ILE A 21 -10.47 -3.37 -1.14
N ALA A 22 -9.69 -2.80 -2.06
CA ALA A 22 -9.26 -3.41 -3.32
C ALA A 22 -7.80 -3.91 -3.30
N LYS A 23 -7.22 -4.12 -2.10
CA LYS A 23 -5.78 -4.37 -1.96
C LYS A 23 -5.30 -5.62 -2.67
N ALA A 24 -6.09 -6.69 -2.68
CA ALA A 24 -5.68 -7.95 -3.30
C ALA A 24 -5.40 -7.79 -4.80
N SER A 25 -6.34 -7.19 -5.54
CA SER A 25 -6.17 -6.88 -6.96
C SER A 25 -5.06 -5.85 -7.19
N ASN A 26 -5.00 -4.80 -6.37
CA ASN A 26 -3.98 -3.76 -6.50
C ASN A 26 -2.56 -4.30 -6.29
N ASP A 27 -2.37 -5.17 -5.31
CA ASP A 27 -1.09 -5.81 -5.05
C ASP A 27 -0.70 -6.77 -6.19
N LEU A 28 -1.65 -7.56 -6.70
CA LEU A 28 -1.41 -8.44 -7.85
C LEU A 28 -0.99 -7.63 -9.09
N ILE A 29 -1.59 -6.47 -9.33
CA ILE A 29 -1.37 -5.66 -10.55
C ILE A 29 -0.14 -4.73 -10.43
N ASN A 30 0.20 -4.26 -9.23
CA ASN A 30 1.19 -3.19 -9.07
C ASN A 30 2.49 -3.63 -8.38
N LYS A 31 2.45 -4.57 -7.43
CA LYS A 31 3.65 -4.95 -6.66
C LYS A 31 4.51 -5.96 -7.41
N ASP A 32 5.79 -6.05 -7.04
CA ASP A 32 6.72 -7.08 -7.49
C ASP A 32 6.94 -7.16 -9.01
N PHE A 33 6.76 -6.04 -9.73
CA PHE A 33 7.05 -5.96 -11.16
C PHE A 33 8.44 -5.39 -11.49
N TYR A 34 9.12 -4.83 -10.49
CA TYR A 34 10.52 -4.34 -10.43
C TYR A 34 11.02 -3.36 -11.51
N HIS A 35 10.41 -3.29 -12.70
CA HIS A 35 10.79 -2.40 -13.80
C HIS A 35 10.50 -0.91 -13.56
N ALA A 36 9.83 -0.55 -12.46
CA ALA A 36 9.55 0.84 -12.12
C ALA A 36 10.83 1.63 -11.78
N ALA A 37 11.88 0.94 -11.34
CA ALA A 37 13.22 1.45 -11.10
C ALA A 37 14.23 0.61 -11.90
N ALA A 38 15.40 1.18 -12.21
CA ALA A 38 16.48 0.41 -12.83
C ALA A 38 17.11 -0.58 -11.83
N ALA A 39 17.27 -0.13 -10.59
CA ALA A 39 17.74 -0.97 -9.49
C ALA A 39 17.18 -0.49 -8.14
N ALA A 40 16.84 -1.42 -7.26
CA ALA A 40 16.45 -1.16 -5.89
C ALA A 40 17.22 -2.07 -4.93
N LEU A 41 17.64 -1.51 -3.81
CA LEU A 41 18.27 -2.23 -2.70
C LEU A 41 17.53 -1.88 -1.41
N GLU A 42 17.09 -2.90 -0.68
CA GLU A 42 16.53 -2.76 0.66
C GLU A 42 17.30 -3.69 1.61
N VAL A 43 17.78 -3.16 2.73
CA VAL A 43 18.49 -3.91 3.75
C VAL A 43 17.76 -3.71 5.07
N LYS A 44 17.18 -4.78 5.62
CA LYS A 44 16.46 -4.79 6.89
C LYS A 44 17.26 -5.60 7.90
N LEU A 45 17.70 -4.96 8.98
CA LEU A 45 18.49 -5.57 10.03
C LEU A 45 17.81 -5.43 11.38
N LYS A 46 17.90 -6.44 12.23
CA LYS A 46 17.49 -6.37 13.63
C LYS A 46 18.71 -6.48 14.53
N ALA A 47 19.11 -5.36 15.12
CA ALA A 47 20.23 -5.33 16.04
C ALA A 47 19.91 -6.10 17.35
N PRO A 48 20.92 -6.68 18.05
CA PRO A 48 20.72 -7.40 19.30
C PRO A 48 20.05 -6.57 20.40
N ASN A 49 20.23 -5.25 20.37
CA ASN A 49 19.56 -4.33 21.29
C ASN A 49 18.07 -4.10 20.93
N GLY A 50 17.51 -4.76 19.92
CA GLY A 50 16.10 -4.66 19.50
C GLY A 50 15.76 -3.48 18.59
N VAL A 51 16.75 -2.74 18.09
CA VAL A 51 16.55 -1.73 17.04
C VAL A 51 16.40 -2.43 15.68
N ASN A 52 15.32 -2.12 14.96
CA ASN A 52 15.20 -2.48 13.55
C ASN A 52 15.78 -1.35 12.70
N PHE A 53 16.68 -1.67 11.81
CA PHE A 53 17.34 -0.75 10.91
C PHE A 53 16.92 -1.09 9.48
N THR A 54 16.53 -0.09 8.69
CA THR A 54 16.21 -0.25 7.28
C THR A 54 16.98 0.76 6.45
N ALA A 55 17.82 0.29 5.54
CA ALA A 55 18.45 1.12 4.51
C ALA A 55 17.81 0.83 3.16
N LYS A 56 17.49 1.87 2.40
CA LYS A 56 16.92 1.77 1.05
C LYS A 56 17.73 2.61 0.08
N GLY A 57 17.99 2.06 -1.10
CA GLY A 57 18.50 2.77 -2.26
C GLY A 57 17.64 2.45 -3.48
N THR A 58 17.32 3.45 -4.29
CA THR A 58 16.56 3.28 -5.52
C THR A 58 17.16 4.12 -6.63
N SER A 59 17.67 3.45 -7.66
CA SER A 59 18.07 4.06 -8.92
C SER A 59 16.87 4.07 -9.84
N ALA A 60 16.35 5.26 -10.14
CA ALA A 60 15.37 5.42 -11.21
C ALA A 60 16.01 5.11 -12.57
N HIS A 61 15.19 4.99 -13.61
CA HIS A 61 15.68 4.90 -14.99
C HIS A 61 16.34 6.20 -15.45
N ASP A 62 15.85 7.32 -14.92
CA ASP A 62 16.33 8.65 -15.21
C ASP A 62 16.45 9.46 -13.91
N GLY A 63 17.49 10.28 -13.81
CA GLY A 63 17.70 11.16 -12.67
C GLY A 63 18.53 10.55 -11.52
N PRO A 64 18.57 11.23 -10.36
CA PRO A 64 19.46 10.86 -9.27
C PRO A 64 18.98 9.62 -8.51
N VAL A 65 19.95 8.91 -7.91
CA VAL A 65 19.67 7.85 -6.95
C VAL A 65 19.07 8.45 -5.67
N THR A 66 17.97 7.87 -5.22
CA THR A 66 17.34 8.23 -3.95
C THR A 66 17.68 7.20 -2.88
N SER A 67 17.86 7.63 -1.64
CA SER A 67 18.15 6.70 -0.55
C SER A 67 17.59 7.20 0.77
N SER A 68 17.33 6.26 1.68
CA SER A 68 16.86 6.55 3.04
C SER A 68 17.44 5.57 4.04
N LEU A 69 17.69 6.07 5.24
CA LEU A 69 18.04 5.31 6.42
C LEU A 69 16.93 5.44 7.45
N GLU A 70 16.51 4.34 8.05
CA GLU A 70 15.49 4.31 9.09
C GLU A 70 15.96 3.45 10.27
N GLY A 71 15.78 3.95 11.50
CA GLY A 71 15.88 3.18 12.73
C GLY A 71 14.56 3.20 13.47
N LYS A 72 14.00 2.03 13.78
CA LYS A 72 12.81 1.84 14.61
C LYS A 72 13.15 1.09 15.89
N LYS A 73 12.81 1.66 17.04
CA LYS A 73 12.92 1.01 18.35
C LYS A 73 11.55 0.89 18.99
N ALA A 74 11.15 -0.33 19.31
CA ALA A 74 10.02 -0.56 20.21
C ALA A 74 10.46 -0.33 21.66
N LEU A 75 9.61 0.35 22.42
CA LEU A 75 9.74 0.63 23.84
C LEU A 75 8.64 -0.15 24.59
N SER A 76 8.55 0.04 25.90
CA SER A 76 7.46 -0.53 26.71
C SER A 76 6.10 0.09 26.38
N ASN A 77 5.02 -0.60 26.75
CA ASN A 77 3.64 -0.10 26.71
C ASN A 77 3.12 0.27 25.29
N GLY A 78 3.53 -0.48 24.27
CA GLY A 78 3.03 -0.28 22.90
C GLY A 78 3.62 0.94 22.19
N ILE A 79 4.64 1.57 22.77
CA ILE A 79 5.30 2.75 22.22
C ILE A 79 6.41 2.32 21.26
N SER A 80 6.54 2.97 20.10
CA SER A 80 7.74 2.86 19.28
C SER A 80 8.15 4.21 18.70
N ILE A 81 9.46 4.37 18.52
CA ILE A 81 10.06 5.56 17.92
C ILE A 81 10.76 5.13 16.65
N THR A 82 10.47 5.84 15.56
CA THR A 82 11.14 5.70 14.28
C THR A 82 11.81 7.02 13.92
N GLN A 83 13.09 6.96 13.55
CA GLN A 83 13.85 8.07 13.00
C GLN A 83 14.29 7.69 11.59
N SER A 84 14.13 8.59 10.63
CA SER A 84 14.68 8.39 9.29
C SER A 84 15.33 9.64 8.72
N TRP A 85 16.27 9.43 7.81
CA TRP A 85 16.93 10.49 7.03
C TRP A 85 17.07 10.05 5.59
N ASN A 86 16.87 10.96 4.64
CA ASN A 86 16.94 10.66 3.21
C ASN A 86 17.84 11.63 2.45
N THR A 87 18.11 11.31 1.18
CA THR A 87 18.95 12.12 0.29
C THR A 87 18.36 13.48 -0.08
N ALA A 88 17.09 13.74 0.21
CA ALA A 88 16.48 15.07 0.13
C ALA A 88 16.73 15.93 1.40
N ASN A 89 17.59 15.44 2.30
CA ASN A 89 17.91 16.04 3.59
C ASN A 89 16.68 16.24 4.49
N LEU A 90 15.73 15.29 4.45
CA LEU A 90 14.56 15.30 5.31
C LEU A 90 14.76 14.32 6.47
N LEU A 91 14.82 14.84 7.69
CA LEU A 91 14.78 14.10 8.94
C LEU A 91 13.32 13.89 9.32
N ALA A 92 12.89 12.65 9.48
CA ALA A 92 11.53 12.32 9.92
C ALA A 92 11.57 11.58 11.25
N THR A 93 10.79 12.08 12.21
CA THR A 93 10.53 11.43 13.49
C THR A 93 9.09 10.94 13.50
N LYS A 94 8.87 9.68 13.88
CA LYS A 94 7.54 9.13 14.17
C LYS A 94 7.53 8.54 15.58
N VAL A 95 6.56 8.95 16.39
CA VAL A 95 6.21 8.29 17.64
C VAL A 95 4.88 7.58 17.44
N GLU A 96 4.86 6.28 17.69
CA GLU A 96 3.70 5.41 17.52
C GLU A 96 3.28 4.88 18.90
N LEU A 97 2.00 5.00 19.22
CA LEU A 97 1.37 4.54 20.45
C LEU A 97 0.30 3.53 20.04
N ASN A 98 0.61 2.24 20.14
CA ASN A 98 -0.28 1.17 19.72
C ASN A 98 -0.88 0.47 20.93
N ASP A 99 -2.21 0.52 21.04
CA ASP A 99 -2.96 -0.04 22.17
C ASP A 99 -2.53 0.52 23.55
N THR A 100 -1.88 1.69 23.56
CA THR A 100 -1.36 2.33 24.77
C THR A 100 -2.47 2.99 25.60
N PHE A 101 -3.45 3.61 24.94
CA PHE A 101 -4.57 4.30 25.60
C PHE A 101 -5.86 3.47 25.62
N ALA A 102 -6.13 2.71 24.55
CA ALA A 102 -7.31 1.87 24.42
C ALA A 102 -7.03 0.75 23.42
N ASN A 103 -7.65 -0.41 23.64
CA ASN A 103 -7.56 -1.55 22.72
C ASN A 103 -8.16 -1.18 21.35
N GLY A 104 -7.41 -1.49 20.29
CA GLY A 104 -7.76 -1.19 18.91
C GLY A 104 -7.38 0.23 18.47
N LEU A 105 -6.88 1.09 19.37
CA LEU A 105 -6.44 2.44 19.06
C LEU A 105 -4.93 2.49 18.83
N LYS A 106 -4.54 2.95 17.64
CA LYS A 106 -3.16 3.35 17.34
C LYS A 106 -3.12 4.85 17.06
N ALA A 107 -2.21 5.57 17.70
CA ALA A 107 -1.90 6.96 17.40
C ALA A 107 -0.46 7.07 16.88
N GLU A 108 -0.24 7.91 15.88
CA GLU A 108 1.08 8.24 15.37
C GLU A 108 1.24 9.76 15.31
N VAL A 109 2.30 10.26 15.92
CA VAL A 109 2.74 11.66 15.76
C VAL A 109 3.97 11.64 14.88
N LEU A 110 3.90 12.36 13.75
CA LEU A 110 4.98 12.45 12.77
C LEU A 110 5.45 13.91 12.68
N SER A 111 6.76 14.10 12.59
CA SER A 111 7.36 15.41 12.34
C SER A 111 8.44 15.28 11.27
N ASN A 112 8.43 16.18 10.30
CA ASN A 112 9.43 16.27 9.26
C ASN A 112 10.25 17.55 9.41
N PHE A 113 11.56 17.46 9.33
CA PHE A 113 12.47 18.58 9.50
C PHE A 113 13.56 18.53 8.43
N ASN A 114 13.85 19.66 7.79
CA ASN A 114 14.99 19.80 6.91
C ASN A 114 16.03 20.71 7.59
N PRO A 115 17.27 20.27 7.82
CA PRO A 115 18.29 21.07 8.49
C PRO A 115 18.52 22.47 7.91
N ALA A 116 18.41 22.63 6.59
CA ALA A 116 18.61 23.92 5.93
C ALA A 116 17.32 24.77 5.88
N ALA A 117 16.15 24.14 5.86
CA ALA A 117 14.88 24.80 5.57
C ALA A 117 13.83 24.68 6.69
N GLY A 118 14.25 24.21 7.87
CA GLY A 118 13.45 24.12 9.09
C GLY A 118 12.34 23.07 9.06
N ASN A 119 11.30 23.31 9.85
CA ASN A 119 10.12 22.46 9.96
C ASN A 119 9.43 22.28 8.59
N LYS A 120 9.09 21.03 8.23
CA LYS A 120 8.34 20.66 7.02
C LYS A 120 6.93 20.14 7.30
N GLY A 121 6.47 20.30 8.53
CA GLY A 121 5.12 20.00 8.97
C GLY A 121 5.05 18.78 9.88
N GLN A 122 3.90 18.65 10.52
CA GLN A 122 3.56 17.60 11.47
C GLN A 122 2.33 16.85 10.98
N LYS A 123 2.24 15.58 11.36
CA LYS A 123 1.03 14.78 11.15
C LYS A 123 0.60 14.12 12.45
N LEU A 124 -0.70 14.02 12.65
CA LEU A 124 -1.33 13.17 13.65
C LEU A 124 -2.19 12.14 12.92
N ASN A 125 -1.82 10.87 13.03
CA ASN A 125 -2.61 9.78 12.47
C ASN A 125 -3.25 9.00 13.61
N LEU A 126 -4.55 8.81 13.55
CA LEU A 126 -5.32 7.98 14.46
C LEU A 126 -5.91 6.83 13.67
N TYR A 127 -5.84 5.63 14.22
CA TYR A 127 -6.42 4.42 13.65
C TYR A 127 -7.21 3.75 14.76
N PHE A 128 -8.47 3.45 14.50
CA PHE A 128 -9.30 2.74 15.45
C PHE A 128 -9.94 1.54 14.78
N LYS A 129 -9.68 0.36 15.34
CA LYS A 129 -10.15 -0.93 14.84
C LYS A 129 -11.02 -1.61 15.89
N GLN A 130 -12.19 -2.05 15.46
CA GLN A 130 -13.10 -2.87 16.23
C GLN A 130 -13.65 -3.99 15.33
N PRO A 131 -14.24 -5.05 15.93
CA PRO A 131 -15.10 -5.96 15.21
C PRO A 131 -16.03 -5.23 14.23
N ASN A 132 -15.94 -5.55 12.93
CA ASN A 132 -16.78 -4.98 11.86
C ASN A 132 -16.62 -3.47 11.58
N PHE A 133 -15.66 -2.78 12.20
CA PHE A 133 -15.45 -1.36 12.01
C PHE A 133 -13.96 -0.97 12.02
N HIS A 134 -13.56 -0.15 11.07
CA HIS A 134 -12.22 0.42 11.03
C HIS A 134 -12.31 1.86 10.55
N THR A 135 -11.80 2.79 11.34
CA THR A 135 -11.72 4.20 10.97
C THR A 135 -10.31 4.72 11.16
N ARG A 136 -9.96 5.73 10.35
CA ARG A 136 -8.69 6.42 10.43
C ARG A 136 -8.91 7.91 10.28
N VAL A 137 -8.08 8.70 10.96
CA VAL A 137 -8.03 10.15 10.81
C VAL A 137 -6.57 10.54 10.64
N PHE A 138 -6.29 11.37 9.64
CA PHE A 138 -4.97 11.88 9.31
C PHE A 138 -5.08 13.40 9.32
N ALA A 139 -4.57 14.05 10.36
CA ALA A 139 -4.49 15.50 10.44
C ALA A 139 -3.08 15.94 10.07
N ASP A 140 -2.97 16.87 9.12
CA ASP A 140 -1.74 17.43 8.61
C ASP A 140 -1.65 18.90 8.99
N LEU A 141 -0.58 19.28 9.70
CA LEU A 141 -0.16 20.67 9.91
C LEU A 141 1.03 20.97 9.00
N GLN A 142 0.81 21.81 7.99
CA GLN A 142 1.84 22.20 7.04
C GLN A 142 2.79 23.24 7.65
N ALA A 143 3.99 23.38 7.08
CA ALA A 143 4.96 24.38 7.52
C ALA A 143 4.44 25.83 7.42
N SER A 144 3.46 26.09 6.55
CA SER A 144 2.76 27.38 6.42
C SER A 144 1.77 27.67 7.56
N GLY A 145 1.54 26.73 8.48
CA GLY A 145 0.47 26.77 9.46
C GLY A 145 -0.89 26.31 8.93
N ALA A 146 -0.98 25.94 7.64
CA ALA A 146 -2.21 25.38 7.08
C ALA A 146 -2.52 24.01 7.69
N VAL A 147 -3.81 23.72 7.91
CA VAL A 147 -4.30 22.50 8.54
C VAL A 147 -5.30 21.83 7.62
N SER A 148 -5.09 20.55 7.36
CA SER A 148 -6.03 19.70 6.64
C SER A 148 -6.21 18.39 7.35
N ALA A 149 -7.37 17.75 7.18
CA ALA A 149 -7.61 16.43 7.72
C ALA A 149 -8.25 15.53 6.67
N ILE A 150 -7.89 14.25 6.69
CA ILE A 150 -8.56 13.18 5.95
C ILE A 150 -9.07 12.18 6.98
N ALA A 151 -10.35 11.81 6.88
CA ALA A 151 -10.92 10.74 7.69
C ALA A 151 -11.53 9.68 6.77
N ASP A 152 -11.37 8.42 7.15
CA ASP A 152 -12.04 7.31 6.48
C ASP A 152 -12.65 6.33 7.48
N ALA A 153 -13.66 5.62 7.03
CA ALA A 153 -14.32 4.58 7.80
C ALA A 153 -14.75 3.44 6.88
N VAL A 154 -14.68 2.21 7.40
CA VAL A 154 -15.14 0.98 6.75
C VAL A 154 -15.97 0.19 7.74
N LEU A 155 -17.14 -0.22 7.28
CA LEU A 155 -18.01 -1.20 7.94
C LEU A 155 -17.94 -2.52 7.20
N SER A 156 -18.04 -3.62 7.93
CA SER A 156 -18.12 -4.95 7.31
C SER A 156 -19.19 -5.85 7.91
N HIS A 157 -19.81 -6.64 7.05
CA HIS A 157 -20.77 -7.65 7.45
C HIS A 157 -20.71 -8.83 6.47
N GLU A 158 -20.47 -10.04 6.96
CA GLU A 158 -20.48 -11.27 6.16
C GLU A 158 -19.66 -11.20 4.85
N GLY A 159 -18.48 -10.58 4.92
CA GLY A 159 -17.58 -10.41 3.78
C GLY A 159 -17.85 -9.16 2.94
N PHE A 160 -19.03 -8.55 3.04
CA PHE A 160 -19.31 -7.24 2.46
C PHE A 160 -18.56 -6.14 3.20
N LEU A 161 -18.07 -5.17 2.44
CA LEU A 161 -17.34 -3.99 2.89
C LEU A 161 -18.01 -2.76 2.29
N VAL A 162 -18.27 -1.76 3.11
CA VAL A 162 -18.69 -0.42 2.66
C VAL A 162 -17.82 0.60 3.37
N GLY A 163 -17.22 1.50 2.61
CA GLY A 163 -16.35 2.52 3.17
C GLY A 163 -16.44 3.85 2.45
N GLY A 164 -16.08 4.90 3.18
CA GLY A 164 -16.01 6.26 2.68
C GLY A 164 -14.79 6.98 3.22
N GLU A 165 -14.36 8.00 2.49
CA GLU A 165 -13.28 8.89 2.86
C GLU A 165 -13.73 10.33 2.60
N VAL A 166 -13.37 11.23 3.50
CA VAL A 166 -13.58 12.67 3.36
C VAL A 166 -12.30 13.41 3.73
N GLY A 167 -11.97 14.45 2.96
CA GLY A 167 -10.87 15.36 3.22
C GLY A 167 -11.38 16.78 3.36
N TYR A 168 -10.86 17.52 4.33
CA TYR A 168 -11.23 18.90 4.63
C TYR A 168 -9.98 19.77 4.77
N ASP A 169 -10.02 20.96 4.18
CA ASP A 169 -8.98 21.98 4.29
C ASP A 169 -9.53 23.14 5.11
N VAL A 170 -8.90 23.41 6.25
CA VAL A 170 -9.38 24.40 7.22
C VAL A 170 -9.27 25.81 6.66
N GLN A 171 -8.23 26.10 5.88
CA GLN A 171 -7.98 27.44 5.32
C GLN A 171 -8.99 27.78 4.24
N LYS A 172 -9.39 26.80 3.43
CA LYS A 172 -10.43 26.96 2.42
C LYS A 172 -11.85 26.85 2.98
N ALA A 173 -11.97 26.38 4.22
CA ALA A 173 -13.24 25.98 4.83
C ALA A 173 -14.07 25.07 3.90
N ALA A 174 -13.41 24.09 3.26
CA ALA A 174 -14.01 23.31 2.18
C ALA A 174 -13.61 21.83 2.21
N VAL A 175 -14.53 20.98 1.76
CA VAL A 175 -14.25 19.57 1.47
C VAL A 175 -13.40 19.50 0.20
N THR A 176 -12.21 18.91 0.31
CA THR A 176 -11.23 18.81 -0.79
C THR A 176 -11.16 17.41 -1.40
N LYS A 177 -11.62 16.39 -0.66
CA LYS A 177 -11.60 15.00 -1.10
C LYS A 177 -12.86 14.31 -0.61
N TYR A 178 -13.46 13.48 -1.46
CA TYR A 178 -14.44 12.50 -1.02
C TYR A 178 -14.36 11.28 -1.93
N SER A 179 -14.40 10.11 -1.31
CA SER A 179 -14.30 8.83 -1.99
C SER A 179 -15.26 7.84 -1.35
N ALA A 180 -15.71 6.86 -2.13
CA ALA A 180 -16.57 5.79 -1.67
C ALA A 180 -16.09 4.46 -2.23
N ALA A 181 -16.32 3.38 -1.50
CA ALA A 181 -15.97 2.05 -1.95
C ALA A 181 -16.95 1.02 -1.39
N VAL A 182 -17.27 0.04 -2.22
CA VAL A 182 -17.95 -1.18 -1.82
C VAL A 182 -17.11 -2.36 -2.23
N GLY A 183 -17.11 -3.42 -1.44
CA GLY A 183 -16.37 -4.63 -1.79
C GLY A 183 -16.97 -5.87 -1.15
N TYR A 184 -16.51 -7.00 -1.62
CA TYR A 184 -16.82 -8.31 -1.07
C TYR A 184 -15.53 -9.13 -1.02
N THR A 185 -15.22 -9.68 0.15
CA THR A 185 -13.97 -10.40 0.39
C THR A 185 -14.22 -11.74 1.03
N THR A 186 -13.59 -12.76 0.46
CA THR A 186 -13.47 -14.11 1.01
C THR A 186 -11.99 -14.52 1.04
N PRO A 187 -11.64 -15.66 1.66
CA PRO A 187 -10.28 -16.20 1.53
C PRO A 187 -9.85 -16.56 0.11
N ALA A 188 -10.80 -16.74 -0.82
CA ALA A 188 -10.54 -17.18 -2.19
C ALA A 188 -10.60 -16.04 -3.22
N TYR A 189 -11.41 -15.00 -2.99
CA TYR A 189 -11.57 -13.89 -3.93
C TYR A 189 -11.91 -12.57 -3.26
N ASN A 190 -11.61 -11.47 -3.95
CA ASN A 190 -11.95 -10.12 -3.55
C ASN A 190 -12.49 -9.39 -4.78
N ALA A 191 -13.64 -8.75 -4.64
CA ALA A 191 -14.22 -7.87 -5.65
C ALA A 191 -14.46 -6.51 -5.01
N ALA A 192 -14.12 -5.44 -5.71
CA ALA A 192 -14.28 -4.09 -5.18
C ALA A 192 -14.64 -3.10 -6.28
N ILE A 193 -15.52 -2.16 -5.94
CA ILE A 193 -15.79 -0.96 -6.73
C ILE A 193 -15.37 0.23 -5.88
N THR A 194 -14.52 1.09 -6.42
CA THR A 194 -14.05 2.30 -5.76
C THR A 194 -14.34 3.51 -6.62
N ALA A 195 -14.85 4.57 -6.03
CA ALA A 195 -14.98 5.89 -6.63
C ALA A 195 -14.08 6.86 -5.87
N THR A 196 -13.07 7.40 -6.54
CA THR A 196 -12.01 8.24 -5.95
C THR A 196 -11.88 9.55 -6.71
N ASN A 197 -10.96 10.42 -6.27
CA ASN A 197 -10.73 11.74 -6.86
C ASN A 197 -12.02 12.60 -6.91
N SER A 198 -12.73 12.69 -5.78
CA SER A 198 -14.00 13.41 -5.69
C SER A 198 -15.05 12.82 -6.64
N LEU A 199 -15.20 11.49 -6.58
CA LEU A 199 -16.10 10.66 -7.38
C LEU A 199 -15.97 10.85 -8.90
N SER A 200 -14.76 11.11 -9.40
CA SER A 200 -14.53 11.17 -10.85
C SER A 200 -13.80 9.95 -11.41
N VAL A 201 -13.01 9.25 -10.60
CA VAL A 201 -12.28 8.05 -11.02
C VAL A 201 -12.94 6.82 -10.42
N PHE A 202 -13.57 6.03 -11.27
CA PHE A 202 -14.24 4.79 -10.92
C PHE A 202 -13.35 3.61 -11.29
N SER A 203 -13.17 2.67 -10.37
CA SER A 203 -12.46 1.41 -10.65
C SER A 203 -13.27 0.22 -10.18
N ALA A 204 -13.34 -0.81 -11.01
CA ALA A 204 -13.83 -2.14 -10.66
C ALA A 204 -12.65 -3.11 -10.69
N ALA A 205 -12.41 -3.80 -9.59
CA ALA A 205 -11.27 -4.70 -9.44
C ALA A 205 -11.74 -6.08 -8.96
N TYR A 206 -11.15 -7.12 -9.52
CA TYR A 206 -11.42 -8.51 -9.16
C TYR A 206 -10.10 -9.27 -8.96
N TYR A 207 -10.02 -10.01 -7.88
CA TYR A 207 -8.91 -10.90 -7.55
C TYR A 207 -9.46 -12.28 -7.21
N GLN A 208 -8.78 -13.31 -7.70
CA GLN A 208 -9.09 -14.71 -7.45
C GLN A 208 -7.80 -15.47 -7.16
N LYS A 209 -7.77 -16.13 -6.01
CA LYS A 209 -6.88 -17.27 -5.76
C LYS A 209 -7.48 -18.49 -6.44
N VAL A 210 -6.94 -18.86 -7.60
CA VAL A 210 -7.47 -19.95 -8.44
C VAL A 210 -7.14 -21.30 -7.81
N ASN A 211 -5.90 -21.45 -7.31
CA ASN A 211 -5.45 -22.62 -6.56
C ASN A 211 -4.23 -22.26 -5.68
N SER A 212 -3.49 -23.25 -5.19
CA SER A 212 -2.29 -23.03 -4.35
C SER A 212 -1.11 -22.40 -5.09
N ALA A 213 -1.10 -22.46 -6.42
CA ALA A 213 -0.03 -21.93 -7.26
C ALA A 213 -0.44 -20.67 -8.04
N VAL A 214 -1.72 -20.52 -8.37
CA VAL A 214 -2.19 -19.50 -9.31
C VAL A 214 -3.08 -18.47 -8.64
N GLU A 215 -2.75 -17.20 -8.82
CA GLU A 215 -3.58 -16.05 -8.50
C GLU A 215 -3.80 -15.24 -9.79
N ALA A 216 -5.01 -14.76 -10.02
CA ALA A 216 -5.38 -13.98 -11.19
C ALA A 216 -6.26 -12.80 -10.78
N GLY A 217 -6.22 -11.73 -11.58
CA GLY A 217 -7.05 -10.57 -11.30
C GLY A 217 -7.05 -9.57 -12.43
N ALA A 218 -8.04 -8.68 -12.37
CA ALA A 218 -8.24 -7.63 -13.34
C ALA A 218 -8.67 -6.33 -12.65
N ARG A 219 -8.38 -5.20 -13.30
CA ARG A 219 -8.86 -3.88 -12.91
C ARG A 219 -9.34 -3.14 -14.15
N ALA A 220 -10.55 -2.63 -14.08
CA ALA A 220 -11.09 -1.66 -15.02
C ALA A 220 -11.12 -0.29 -14.34
N THR A 221 -10.66 0.75 -15.02
CA THR A 221 -10.65 2.13 -14.51
C THR A 221 -11.24 3.07 -15.54
N TRP A 222 -12.16 3.92 -15.11
CA TRP A 222 -12.79 4.95 -15.92
C TRP A 222 -12.72 6.30 -15.18
N ASP A 223 -12.24 7.33 -15.87
CA ASP A 223 -12.23 8.71 -15.34
C ASP A 223 -13.26 9.54 -16.10
N SER A 224 -14.33 9.92 -15.41
CA SER A 224 -15.45 10.69 -15.97
C SER A 224 -15.05 12.08 -16.46
N LYS A 225 -13.87 12.58 -16.07
CA LYS A 225 -13.33 13.87 -16.53
C LYS A 225 -12.39 13.76 -17.72
N GLN A 226 -11.83 12.58 -18.01
CA GLN A 226 -10.87 12.39 -19.11
C GLN A 226 -11.48 11.78 -20.37
N GLY A 227 -12.69 11.24 -20.30
CA GLY A 227 -13.45 10.77 -21.47
C GLY A 227 -14.19 9.46 -21.22
N ASN A 228 -14.61 8.80 -22.31
CA ASN A 228 -15.42 7.59 -22.25
C ASN A 228 -14.61 6.28 -22.35
N THR A 229 -13.28 6.36 -22.40
CA THR A 229 -12.42 5.19 -22.52
C THR A 229 -12.20 4.54 -21.16
N VAL A 230 -12.20 3.20 -21.15
CA VAL A 230 -11.93 2.40 -19.96
C VAL A 230 -10.51 1.83 -20.07
N GLY A 231 -9.69 2.09 -19.06
CA GLY A 231 -8.41 1.43 -18.87
C GLY A 231 -8.62 0.02 -18.34
N LEU A 232 -7.96 -0.98 -18.93
CA LEU A 232 -8.04 -2.38 -18.48
C LEU A 232 -6.64 -2.89 -18.18
N GLU A 233 -6.51 -3.57 -17.04
CA GLU A 233 -5.29 -4.26 -16.63
C GLU A 233 -5.65 -5.67 -16.20
N LEU A 234 -4.93 -6.66 -16.74
CA LEU A 234 -5.05 -8.07 -16.37
C LEU A 234 -3.71 -8.52 -15.83
N ALA A 235 -3.70 -9.20 -14.69
CA ALA A 235 -2.49 -9.71 -14.08
C ALA A 235 -2.68 -11.12 -13.54
N ALA A 236 -1.59 -11.89 -13.59
CA ALA A 236 -1.51 -13.22 -13.01
C ALA A 236 -0.19 -13.39 -12.27
N LYS A 237 -0.23 -14.23 -11.23
CA LYS A 237 0.93 -14.68 -10.47
C LYS A 237 0.92 -16.19 -10.44
N TYR A 238 2.07 -16.77 -10.74
CA TYR A 238 2.30 -18.21 -10.71
C TYR A 238 3.44 -18.52 -9.74
N LYS A 239 3.12 -19.22 -8.66
CA LYS A 239 4.10 -19.78 -7.74
C LYS A 239 4.77 -20.98 -8.40
N ILE A 240 6.07 -20.88 -8.64
CA ILE A 240 6.86 -21.91 -9.32
C ILE A 240 7.29 -22.97 -8.30
N ASP A 241 7.78 -22.52 -7.14
CA ASP A 241 8.20 -23.36 -6.02
C ASP A 241 7.96 -22.63 -4.68
N PRO A 242 8.29 -23.21 -3.50
CA PRO A 242 8.10 -22.55 -2.21
C PRO A 242 8.84 -21.22 -2.02
N ALA A 243 9.93 -20.98 -2.75
CA ALA A 243 10.80 -19.82 -2.66
C ALA A 243 10.64 -18.84 -3.83
N SER A 244 10.00 -19.23 -4.95
CA SER A 244 9.94 -18.40 -6.16
C SER A 244 8.54 -18.29 -6.79
N PHE A 245 8.31 -17.17 -7.49
CA PHE A 245 7.12 -16.95 -8.29
C PHE A 245 7.41 -16.04 -9.48
N ALA A 246 6.58 -16.17 -10.52
CA ALA A 246 6.55 -15.26 -11.67
C ALA A 246 5.23 -14.48 -11.72
N LYS A 247 5.27 -13.28 -12.28
CA LYS A 247 4.10 -12.45 -12.55
C LYS A 247 4.09 -11.98 -13.99
N ALA A 248 2.88 -11.88 -14.54
CA ALA A 248 2.63 -11.26 -15.83
C ALA A 248 1.48 -10.25 -15.67
N LYS A 249 1.57 -9.14 -16.38
CA LYS A 249 0.51 -8.14 -16.52
C LYS A 249 0.46 -7.66 -17.96
N ILE A 250 -0.75 -7.38 -18.46
CA ILE A 250 -0.95 -6.63 -19.70
C ILE A 250 -2.03 -5.57 -19.49
N ASN A 251 -1.89 -4.44 -20.18
CA ASN A 251 -2.92 -3.40 -20.19
C ASN A 251 -3.43 -3.11 -21.61
N ASN A 252 -4.52 -2.36 -21.70
CA ASN A 252 -5.15 -1.97 -22.97
C ASN A 252 -4.34 -0.97 -23.82
N LEU A 253 -3.18 -0.51 -23.35
CA LEU A 253 -2.23 0.29 -24.12
C LEU A 253 -1.15 -0.56 -24.79
N GLY A 254 -1.22 -1.90 -24.67
CA GLY A 254 -0.20 -2.78 -25.24
C GLY A 254 1.08 -2.86 -24.40
N ILE A 255 1.03 -2.49 -23.11
CA ILE A 255 2.18 -2.65 -22.22
C ILE A 255 2.08 -4.00 -21.51
N ALA A 256 3.02 -4.90 -21.82
CA ALA A 256 3.21 -6.17 -21.13
C ALA A 256 4.32 -6.06 -20.10
N SER A 257 4.04 -6.43 -18.86
CA SER A 257 5.03 -6.48 -17.77
C SER A 257 5.23 -7.91 -17.29
N LEU A 258 6.49 -8.31 -17.12
CA LEU A 258 6.88 -9.61 -16.61
C LEU A 258 7.77 -9.42 -15.39
N ALA A 259 7.68 -10.32 -14.42
CA ALA A 259 8.58 -10.33 -13.29
C ALA A 259 8.81 -11.73 -12.72
N TYR A 260 9.96 -11.89 -12.09
CA TYR A 260 10.36 -13.07 -11.35
C TYR A 260 10.91 -12.64 -10.00
N ASN A 261 10.49 -13.33 -8.95
CA ASN A 261 10.98 -13.14 -7.59
C ASN A 261 11.41 -14.49 -7.03
N THR A 262 12.55 -14.51 -6.33
CA THR A 262 13.02 -15.70 -5.63
C THR A 262 13.69 -15.34 -4.31
N LYS A 263 13.39 -16.14 -3.29
CA LYS A 263 14.16 -16.18 -2.04
C LYS A 263 15.40 -17.03 -2.26
N VAL A 264 16.55 -16.37 -2.46
CA VAL A 264 17.85 -17.03 -2.72
C VAL A 264 18.32 -17.82 -1.50
N ASN A 265 18.16 -17.24 -0.31
CA ASN A 265 18.40 -17.91 0.97
C ASN A 265 17.59 -17.23 2.08
N SER A 266 17.82 -17.59 3.35
CA SER A 266 17.08 -17.04 4.50
C SER A 266 17.13 -15.51 4.60
N GLY A 267 18.21 -14.87 4.15
CA GLY A 267 18.46 -13.44 4.28
C GLY A 267 18.56 -12.66 2.98
N LEU A 268 18.27 -13.27 1.82
CA LEU A 268 18.29 -12.60 0.52
C LEU A 268 17.09 -12.99 -0.34
N THR A 269 16.36 -11.99 -0.79
CA THR A 269 15.36 -12.08 -1.85
C THR A 269 15.81 -11.27 -3.06
N PHE A 270 15.77 -11.88 -4.24
CA PHE A 270 16.07 -11.24 -5.52
C PHE A 270 14.81 -11.13 -6.37
N GLY A 271 14.61 -9.97 -6.98
CA GLY A 271 13.54 -9.70 -7.92
C GLY A 271 14.08 -9.09 -9.21
N VAL A 272 13.51 -9.49 -10.35
CA VAL A 272 13.78 -8.89 -11.66
C VAL A 272 12.48 -8.73 -12.40
N GLY A 273 12.36 -7.68 -13.20
CA GLY A 273 11.19 -7.49 -14.04
C GLY A 273 11.42 -6.56 -15.20
N GLY A 274 10.54 -6.67 -16.18
CA GLY A 274 10.55 -5.90 -17.41
C GLY A 274 9.17 -5.35 -17.77
N SER A 275 9.15 -4.24 -18.48
CA SER A 275 7.97 -3.67 -19.11
C SER A 275 8.25 -3.40 -20.58
N PHE A 276 7.40 -3.94 -21.44
CA PHE A 276 7.59 -4.00 -22.88
C PHE A 276 6.36 -3.42 -23.57
N ASP A 277 6.60 -2.52 -24.52
CA ASP A 277 5.57 -2.04 -25.43
C ASP A 277 5.43 -3.07 -26.55
N THR A 278 4.35 -3.85 -26.52
CA THR A 278 4.11 -4.93 -27.47
C THR A 278 3.79 -4.43 -28.87
N GLN A 279 3.47 -3.14 -29.02
CA GLN A 279 3.23 -2.52 -30.33
C GLN A 279 4.53 -2.00 -30.95
N LYS A 280 5.59 -1.86 -30.16
CA LYS A 280 6.86 -1.23 -30.53
C LYS A 280 8.08 -2.02 -30.02
N LEU A 281 8.10 -3.32 -30.25
CA LEU A 281 9.15 -4.22 -29.73
C LEU A 281 10.55 -3.98 -30.32
N ASN A 282 10.63 -3.29 -31.45
CA ASN A 282 11.87 -2.91 -32.12
C ASN A 282 12.38 -1.51 -31.73
N GLU A 283 11.65 -0.78 -30.87
CA GLU A 283 12.01 0.57 -30.44
C GLU A 283 12.68 0.57 -29.06
N ALA A 284 13.48 1.60 -28.80
CA ALA A 284 13.97 1.89 -27.47
C ALA A 284 12.83 2.46 -26.62
N GLY A 285 12.23 1.63 -25.77
CA GLY A 285 11.20 2.08 -24.82
C GLY A 285 10.93 1.10 -23.69
N HIS A 286 11.64 -0.03 -23.67
CA HIS A 286 11.45 -1.08 -22.69
C HIS A 286 12.21 -0.76 -21.42
N LYS A 287 11.62 -1.10 -20.28
CA LYS A 287 12.21 -0.86 -18.95
C LYS A 287 12.55 -2.19 -18.32
N LEU A 288 13.76 -2.28 -17.75
CA LEU A 288 14.20 -3.43 -16.97
C LEU A 288 14.62 -2.98 -15.58
N GLY A 289 14.28 -3.76 -14.56
CA GLY A 289 14.60 -3.42 -13.19
C GLY A 289 14.96 -4.62 -12.35
N THR A 290 15.84 -4.40 -11.37
CA THR A 290 16.24 -5.40 -10.38
C THR A 290 15.98 -4.91 -8.97
N SER A 291 15.75 -5.84 -8.06
CA SER A 291 15.56 -5.56 -6.64
C SER A 291 16.28 -6.59 -5.80
N PHE A 292 17.03 -6.12 -4.81
CA PHE A 292 17.66 -6.95 -3.79
C PHE A 292 17.11 -6.56 -2.43
N THR A 293 16.55 -7.52 -1.70
CA THR A 293 16.11 -7.33 -0.32
C THR A 293 16.92 -8.24 0.58
N PHE A 294 17.69 -7.65 1.49
CA PHE A 294 18.44 -8.36 2.52
C PHE A 294 17.70 -8.29 3.85
N GLU A 295 17.62 -9.41 4.56
CA GLU A 295 16.98 -9.53 5.88
C GLU A 295 17.94 -10.24 6.85
N GLY A 296 18.11 -9.70 8.06
CA GLY A 296 19.02 -10.25 9.07
C GLY A 296 18.80 -9.71 10.48
#